data_AF-A0A7K2M639-F1
#
_entry.id   AF-A0A7K2M639-F1
#
_cell.length_a   1.000
_cell.length_b   1.000
_cell.length_c   1.000
_cell.angle_alpha   90.00
_cell.angle_beta   90.00
_cell.angle_gamma   90.00
#
_symmetry.space_group_name_H-M   'P 1'
#
loop_
_entity.id
_entity.type
_entity.pdbx_description
1 polymer ?
#
loop_
_entity_poly.entity_id
_entity_poly.type
_entity_poly.pdbx_seq_one_letter_code
_entity_poly.pdbx_strand_id
1 'polypeptide(L)'
;MADAYRNAHNAVRAEHGPASLHQCVWCWGDAAQWAYDHADPNEQTDKRRRFSTDTAHYRPMCARCHRTYDRLHREKAGPDRIEREFFKARMRYPRESLAAMADRRVIRVHTYVNGTRRTAPLAVWQVRYQRFMS
;
A
#
# COMPACT_ATOMS: atom_id res chain seq x y z
N MET A 1 -11.46 -15.85 20.16
CA MET A 1 -10.23 -15.03 20.29
C MET A 1 -9.82 -14.52 18.92
N ALA A 2 -9.57 -13.21 18.78
CA ALA A 2 -8.86 -12.71 17.60
C ALA A 2 -7.38 -13.02 17.75
N ASP A 3 -6.77 -13.57 16.70
CA ASP A 3 -5.34 -13.83 16.65
C ASP A 3 -4.60 -12.49 16.48
N ALA A 4 -3.42 -12.35 17.08
CA ALA A 4 -2.69 -11.09 17.20
C ALA A 4 -2.37 -10.50 15.81
N TYR A 5 -2.13 -11.38 14.84
CA TYR A 5 -2.01 -11.06 13.42
C TYR A 5 -3.23 -10.28 12.88
N ARG A 6 -4.45 -10.75 13.16
CA ARG A 6 -5.66 -10.08 12.70
C ARG A 6 -5.86 -8.73 13.38
N ASN A 7 -5.48 -8.61 14.65
CA ASN A 7 -5.53 -7.33 15.36
C ASN A 7 -4.57 -6.31 14.73
N ALA A 8 -3.35 -6.70 14.38
CA ALA A 8 -2.42 -5.83 13.66
C ALA A 8 -3.00 -5.35 12.32
N HIS A 9 -3.56 -6.27 11.51
CA HIS A 9 -4.22 -5.90 10.26
C HIS A 9 -5.44 -4.98 10.45
N ASN A 10 -6.19 -5.16 11.54
CA ASN A 10 -7.29 -4.27 11.88
C ASN A 10 -6.78 -2.87 12.26
N ALA A 11 -5.68 -2.77 13.01
CA ALA A 11 -5.05 -1.50 13.38
C ALA A 11 -4.57 -0.73 12.13
N VAL A 12 -3.85 -1.41 11.23
CA VAL A 12 -3.40 -0.84 9.95
C VAL A 12 -4.59 -0.31 9.13
N ARG A 13 -5.69 -1.07 9.07
CA ARG A 13 -6.91 -0.65 8.38
C ARG A 13 -7.60 0.52 9.08
N ALA A 14 -7.57 0.58 10.40
CA ALA A 14 -8.18 1.68 11.16
C ALA A 14 -7.39 2.99 10.94
N GLU A 15 -6.07 2.93 10.89
CA GLU A 15 -5.20 4.10 10.74
C GLU A 15 -5.11 4.58 9.28
N HIS A 16 -4.85 3.67 8.34
CA HIS A 16 -4.58 4.03 6.93
C HIS A 16 -5.77 3.81 6.00
N GLY A 17 -6.89 3.29 6.52
CA GLY A 17 -8.05 2.89 5.74
C GLY A 17 -7.86 1.55 5.00
N PRO A 18 -8.82 1.17 4.15
CA PRO A 18 -8.68 -0.03 3.34
C PRO A 18 -7.58 0.15 2.28
N ALA A 19 -6.78 -0.91 2.06
CA ALA A 19 -5.70 -0.92 1.09
C ALA A 19 -6.14 -0.49 -0.33
N SER A 20 -7.40 -0.74 -0.70
CA SER A 20 -7.97 -0.35 -2.01
C SER A 20 -8.06 1.16 -2.26
N LEU A 21 -7.84 2.00 -1.25
CA LEU A 21 -7.69 3.45 -1.45
C LEU A 21 -6.29 3.85 -1.89
N HIS A 22 -5.36 2.90 -1.94
CA HIS A 22 -3.95 3.13 -2.21
C HIS A 22 -3.51 2.40 -3.47
N GLN A 23 -2.42 2.88 -4.07
CA GLN A 23 -1.74 2.17 -5.14
C GLN A 23 -0.80 1.11 -4.56
N CYS A 24 -0.70 -0.01 -5.26
CA CYS A 24 0.28 -1.05 -4.99
C CYS A 24 1.69 -0.47 -5.09
N VAL A 25 2.48 -0.58 -4.03
CA VAL A 25 3.85 -0.03 -4.00
C VAL A 25 4.80 -0.68 -5.02
N TRP A 26 4.48 -1.90 -5.46
CA TRP A 26 5.26 -2.67 -6.42
C TRP A 26 4.89 -2.40 -7.87
N CYS A 27 3.60 -2.34 -8.18
CA CYS A 27 3.15 -2.30 -9.58
C CYS A 27 2.29 -1.09 -9.92
N TRP A 28 2.07 -0.15 -9.00
CA TRP A 28 1.24 1.06 -9.18
C TRP A 28 -0.25 0.84 -9.49
N GLY A 29 -0.69 -0.39 -9.76
CA GLY A 29 -2.11 -0.73 -9.86
C GLY A 29 -2.84 -0.64 -8.52
N ASP A 30 -4.14 -0.92 -8.49
CA ASP A 30 -4.91 -0.85 -7.25
C ASP A 30 -4.42 -1.88 -6.23
N ALA A 31 -4.16 -1.42 -5.01
CA ALA A 31 -3.90 -2.35 -3.91
C ALA A 31 -5.20 -3.05 -3.48
N ALA A 32 -5.05 -4.23 -2.89
CA ALA A 32 -6.16 -5.01 -2.37
C ALA A 32 -5.92 -5.41 -0.91
N GLN A 33 -4.67 -5.42 -0.47
CA GLN A 33 -4.24 -5.93 0.82
C GLN A 33 -3.12 -5.06 1.38
N TRP A 34 -3.02 -5.03 2.70
CA TRP A 34 -1.83 -4.55 3.40
C TRP A 34 -0.85 -5.71 3.53
N ALA A 35 0.42 -5.47 3.24
CA ALA A 35 1.51 -6.44 3.36
C ALA A 35 2.51 -5.92 4.39
N TYR A 36 2.91 -6.75 5.35
CA TYR A 36 3.96 -6.41 6.30
C TYR A 36 5.33 -6.41 5.59
N ASP A 37 6.15 -5.39 5.81
CA ASP A 37 7.39 -5.14 5.05
C ASP A 37 8.64 -5.85 5.58
N HIS A 38 8.50 -6.67 6.63
CA HIS A 38 9.59 -7.44 7.23
C HIS A 38 10.79 -6.61 7.71
N ALA A 39 10.61 -5.29 7.91
CA ALA A 39 11.67 -4.39 8.35
C ALA A 39 11.56 -4.01 9.83
N ASP A 40 10.58 -4.56 10.57
CA ASP A 40 10.42 -4.25 11.99
C ASP A 40 11.49 -4.97 12.83
N PRO A 41 12.36 -4.26 13.57
CA PRO A 41 13.28 -4.89 14.51
C PRO A 41 12.57 -5.64 15.66
N ASN A 42 11.32 -5.30 15.94
CA ASN A 42 10.47 -5.92 16.96
C ASN A 42 9.40 -6.84 16.35
N GLU A 43 9.74 -7.53 15.25
CA GLU A 43 8.84 -8.45 14.54
C GLU A 43 8.21 -9.49 15.49
N GLN A 44 6.89 -9.64 15.37
CA GLN A 44 6.09 -10.61 16.12
C GLN A 44 5.72 -11.82 15.25
N THR A 45 5.44 -12.96 15.90
CA THR A 45 5.00 -14.18 15.22
C THR A 45 3.76 -14.79 15.88
N ASP A 46 2.75 -15.12 15.07
CA ASP A 46 1.53 -15.80 15.49
C ASP A 46 1.18 -16.92 14.49
N LYS A 47 1.13 -18.18 14.97
CA LYS A 47 0.79 -19.37 14.14
C LYS A 47 1.52 -19.41 12.79
N ARG A 48 2.84 -19.12 12.80
CA ARG A 48 3.75 -19.04 11.63
C ARG A 48 3.58 -17.81 10.74
N ARG A 49 2.75 -16.84 11.11
CA ARG A 49 2.62 -15.54 10.43
C ARG A 49 3.47 -14.51 11.16
N ARG A 50 4.36 -13.87 10.43
CA ARG A 50 5.13 -12.73 10.93
C ARG A 50 4.32 -11.46 10.74
N PHE A 51 4.38 -10.55 11.70
CA PHE A 51 3.66 -9.28 11.68
C PHE A 51 4.36 -8.26 12.58
N SER A 52 4.00 -6.99 12.41
CA SER A 52 4.40 -5.91 13.31
C SER A 52 3.17 -5.38 14.04
N THR A 53 3.34 -4.91 15.27
CA THR A 53 2.30 -4.11 15.96
C THR A 53 2.35 -2.63 15.56
N ASP A 54 3.42 -2.20 14.91
CA ASP A 54 3.57 -0.87 14.35
C ASP A 54 3.01 -0.85 12.92
N THR A 55 2.04 0.03 12.70
CA THR A 55 1.31 0.18 11.45
C THR A 55 2.19 0.73 10.33
N ALA A 56 3.30 1.42 10.64
CA ALA A 56 4.26 1.96 9.68
C ALA A 56 4.96 0.87 8.85
N HIS A 57 5.01 -0.36 9.35
CA HIS A 57 5.61 -1.52 8.69
C HIS A 57 4.68 -2.21 7.69
N TYR A 58 3.56 -1.57 7.30
CA TYR A 58 2.63 -2.12 6.34
C TYR A 58 2.57 -1.31 5.05
N ARG A 59 2.64 -2.01 3.91
CA ARG A 59 2.60 -1.42 2.58
C ARG A 59 1.38 -1.90 1.80
N PRO A 60 0.70 -1.01 1.05
CA PRO A 60 -0.44 -1.41 0.24
C PRO A 60 0.05 -2.18 -1.00
N MET A 61 -0.48 -3.37 -1.23
CA MET A 61 -0.14 -4.23 -2.35
C MET A 61 -1.37 -4.83 -3.02
N CYS A 62 -1.29 -5.07 -4.33
CA CYS A 62 -2.26 -5.92 -5.01
C CYS A 62 -2.02 -7.39 -4.62
N ALA A 63 -3.06 -8.23 -4.70
CA ALA A 63 -2.98 -9.62 -4.27
C ALA A 63 -1.87 -10.43 -4.99
N ARG A 64 -1.55 -10.08 -6.24
CA ARG A 64 -0.46 -10.74 -6.99
C ARG A 64 0.92 -10.36 -6.41
N CYS A 65 1.20 -9.07 -6.27
CA CYS A 65 2.48 -8.60 -5.75
C CYS A 65 2.69 -9.08 -4.31
N HIS A 66 1.64 -9.04 -3.48
CA HIS A 66 1.69 -9.53 -2.10
C HIS A 66 2.09 -11.01 -2.04
N ARG A 67 1.45 -11.90 -2.82
CA ARG A 67 1.83 -13.32 -2.85
C ARG A 67 3.28 -13.55 -3.28
N THR A 68 3.76 -12.80 -4.28
CA THR A 68 5.16 -12.87 -4.71
C THR A 68 6.09 -12.41 -3.59
N TYR A 69 5.75 -11.30 -2.94
CA TYR A 69 6.52 -10.72 -1.84
C TYR A 69 6.65 -11.67 -0.64
N ASP A 70 5.54 -12.26 -0.20
CA ASP A 70 5.53 -13.25 0.88
C ASP A 70 6.37 -14.48 0.54
N ARG A 71 6.25 -14.96 -0.71
CA ARG A 71 7.05 -16.10 -1.19
C ARG A 71 8.54 -15.79 -1.11
N LEU A 72 8.96 -14.62 -1.58
CA LEU A 72 10.36 -14.21 -1.55
C LEU A 72 10.90 -14.15 -0.12
N HIS A 73 10.13 -13.65 0.84
CA HIS A 73 10.52 -13.61 2.26
C HIS A 73 10.50 -14.98 2.93
N ARG A 74 9.59 -15.88 2.53
CA ARG A 74 9.64 -17.29 2.99
C ARG A 74 10.87 -18.01 2.47
N GLU A 75 11.26 -17.74 1.24
CA GLU A 75 12.45 -18.30 0.58
C GLU A 75 13.75 -17.61 1.01
N LYS A 76 13.69 -16.59 1.88
CA LYS A 76 14.84 -15.75 2.28
C LYS A 76 15.63 -15.24 1.06
N ALA A 77 14.91 -14.81 0.03
CA ALA A 77 15.50 -14.27 -1.17
C ALA A 77 16.36 -13.05 -0.84
N GLY A 78 17.57 -12.99 -1.41
CA GLY A 78 18.43 -11.81 -1.30
C GLY A 78 17.82 -10.57 -1.99
N PRO A 79 18.35 -9.38 -1.68
CA PRO A 79 17.84 -8.10 -2.19
C PRO A 79 17.74 -8.07 -3.71
N ASP A 80 18.76 -8.56 -4.43
CA ASP A 80 18.77 -8.59 -5.90
C ASP A 80 17.58 -9.32 -6.51
N ARG A 81 17.15 -10.42 -5.87
CA ARG A 81 15.99 -11.19 -6.34
C ARG A 81 14.68 -10.47 -6.04
N ILE A 82 14.59 -9.78 -4.91
CA ILE A 82 13.43 -8.94 -4.56
C ILE A 82 13.32 -7.77 -5.53
N GLU A 83 14.42 -7.06 -5.77
CA GLU A 83 14.50 -5.92 -6.69
C GLU A 83 14.13 -6.32 -8.14
N ARG A 84 14.59 -7.47 -8.60
CA ARG A 84 14.22 -7.98 -9.93
C ARG A 84 12.72 -8.23 -10.06
N GLU A 85 12.08 -8.84 -9.06
CA GLU A 85 10.64 -9.09 -9.10
C GLU A 85 9.83 -7.81 -8.94
N PHE A 86 10.34 -6.84 -8.18
CA PHE A 86 9.80 -5.50 -8.11
C PHE A 86 9.84 -4.78 -9.47
N PHE A 87 11.00 -4.79 -10.14
CA PHE A 87 11.17 -4.22 -11.47
C PHE A 87 10.19 -4.85 -12.48
N LYS A 88 10.11 -6.18 -12.52
CA LYS A 88 9.13 -6.90 -13.36
C LYS A 88 7.69 -6.51 -13.04
N ALA A 89 7.34 -6.32 -11.77
CA ALA A 89 6.01 -5.90 -11.37
C ALA A 89 5.69 -4.48 -11.86
N ARG A 90 6.65 -3.54 -11.77
CA ARG A 90 6.51 -2.17 -12.29
C ARG A 90 6.32 -2.11 -13.80
N MET A 91 7.06 -2.93 -14.55
CA MET A 91 6.95 -2.97 -16.01
C MET A 91 5.57 -3.43 -16.51
N ARG A 92 4.75 -4.04 -15.64
CA ARG A 92 3.37 -4.41 -15.97
C ARG A 92 2.43 -3.21 -16.08
N TYR A 93 2.69 -2.15 -15.34
CA TYR A 93 1.90 -0.91 -15.36
C TYR A 93 2.86 0.29 -15.29
N PRO A 94 3.53 0.64 -16.41
CA PRO A 94 4.46 1.75 -16.42
C PRO A 94 3.74 3.04 -16.00
N ARG A 95 4.37 3.88 -15.18
CA ARG A 95 3.73 5.11 -14.67
C ARG A 95 3.20 6.03 -15.78
N GLU A 96 3.78 6.00 -16.97
CA GLU A 96 3.30 6.73 -18.14
C GLU A 96 1.92 6.24 -18.64
N SER A 97 1.59 4.96 -18.39
CA SER A 97 0.24 4.43 -18.60
C SER A 97 -0.78 4.85 -17.52
N LEU A 98 -0.37 5.55 -16.45
CA LEU A 98 -1.30 6.14 -15.47
C LEU A 98 -2.14 7.27 -16.07
N ALA A 99 -1.67 7.96 -17.11
CA ALA A 99 -2.50 8.90 -17.87
C ALA A 99 -3.73 8.19 -18.49
N ALA A 100 -3.57 6.91 -18.87
CA ALA A 100 -4.67 6.05 -19.34
C ALA A 100 -5.48 5.40 -18.20
N MET A 101 -4.96 5.35 -16.97
CA MET A 101 -5.70 4.84 -15.79
C MET A 101 -6.45 5.95 -15.03
N ALA A 102 -6.06 7.22 -15.18
CA ALA A 102 -6.76 8.38 -14.64
C ALA A 102 -8.21 8.50 -15.14
N ASP A 103 -8.50 7.90 -16.29
CA ASP A 103 -9.84 7.82 -16.89
C ASP A 103 -10.73 6.75 -16.21
N ARG A 104 -10.14 5.73 -15.55
CA ARG A 104 -10.90 4.56 -15.09
C ARG A 104 -11.44 4.60 -13.67
N ARG A 105 -11.00 5.52 -12.81
CA ARG A 105 -11.65 5.80 -11.51
C ARG A 105 -11.35 7.22 -11.09
N VAL A 106 -12.38 8.07 -11.11
CA VAL A 106 -12.38 9.32 -10.33
C VAL A 106 -12.27 8.92 -8.86
N ILE A 107 -11.04 8.82 -8.34
CA ILE A 107 -10.79 8.70 -6.91
C ILE A 107 -11.30 10.01 -6.30
N ARG A 108 -12.40 9.89 -5.57
CA ARG A 108 -12.92 10.95 -4.72
C ARG A 108 -12.11 10.93 -3.44
N VAL A 109 -11.32 11.96 -3.19
CA VAL A 109 -10.66 12.15 -1.90
C VAL A 109 -11.68 12.75 -0.96
N HIS A 110 -11.80 12.13 0.22
CA HIS A 110 -12.52 12.73 1.33
C HIS A 110 -11.52 13.45 2.23
N THR A 111 -11.71 14.75 2.40
CA THR A 111 -10.98 15.52 3.40
C THR A 111 -11.95 15.97 4.47
N TYR A 112 -11.47 15.97 5.72
CA TYR A 112 -12.19 16.53 6.85
C TYR A 112 -11.59 17.90 7.14
N VAL A 113 -12.40 18.96 6.99
CA VAL A 113 -12.02 20.33 7.35
C VAL A 113 -13.06 20.79 8.36
N ASN A 114 -12.63 21.14 9.57
CA ASN A 114 -13.49 21.58 10.67
C ASN A 114 -14.67 20.63 10.94
N GLY A 115 -14.40 19.32 11.04
CA GLY A 115 -15.42 18.30 11.30
C GLY A 115 -16.41 18.03 10.17
N THR A 116 -16.30 18.71 9.03
CA THR A 116 -17.21 18.53 7.89
C THR A 116 -16.54 17.74 6.78
N ARG A 117 -17.18 16.64 6.33
CA ARG A 117 -16.70 15.79 5.24
C ARG A 117 -16.91 16.50 3.90
N ARG A 118 -15.82 16.78 3.17
CA ARG A 118 -15.87 17.26 1.78
C ARG A 118 -15.35 16.19 0.85
N THR A 119 -15.91 16.15 -0.36
CA THR A 119 -15.59 15.14 -1.37
C THR A 119 -15.19 15.85 -2.66
N ALA A 120 -13.98 15.62 -3.15
CA ALA A 120 -13.51 16.23 -4.40
C ALA A 120 -12.74 15.20 -5.27
N PRO A 121 -12.78 15.33 -6.60
CA PRO A 121 -11.90 14.59 -7.49
C PRO A 121 -10.42 14.91 -7.20
N LEU A 122 -9.55 13.90 -7.19
CA LEU A 122 -8.11 14.04 -6.95
C LEU A 122 -7.41 15.07 -7.88
N ALA A 123 -7.96 15.29 -9.07
CA ALA A 123 -7.47 16.27 -10.05
C ALA A 123 -7.50 17.73 -9.53
N VAL A 124 -8.33 18.05 -8.52
CA VAL A 124 -8.44 19.41 -7.96
C VAL A 124 -7.35 19.70 -6.91
N TRP A 125 -6.65 18.68 -6.40
CA TRP A 125 -5.57 18.86 -5.41
C TRP A 125 -4.21 19.24 -6.03
N GLN A 126 -3.98 18.95 -7.32
CA GLN A 126 -2.69 19.21 -7.96
C GLN A 126 -2.37 20.70 -8.18
N VAL A 127 -3.36 21.60 -8.15
CA VAL A 127 -3.13 23.04 -8.40
C VAL A 127 -2.66 23.81 -7.15
N ARG A 128 -2.86 23.28 -5.93
CA ARG A 128 -2.50 24.02 -4.70
C ARG A 128 -1.12 23.68 -4.12
N TYR A 129 -0.55 22.51 -4.41
CA TYR A 129 0.75 22.12 -3.85
C TYR A 129 1.95 22.74 -4.59
N GLN A 130 1.77 23.21 -5.83
CA GLN A 130 2.83 23.89 -6.60
C GLN A 130 3.13 25.32 -6.11
N ARG A 131 2.28 25.91 -5.25
CA ARG A 131 2.47 27.28 -4.74
C ARG A 131 3.12 27.39 -3.36
N PHE A 132 3.46 26.25 -2.73
CA PHE A 132 4.08 26.22 -1.40
C PHE A 132 5.57 25.83 -1.44
N MET A 133 6.14 25.60 -2.62
CA MET A 133 7.57 25.33 -2.81
C MET A 133 8.20 26.24 -3.89
N SER A 134 7.64 27.44 -4.08
CA SER A 134 8.29 28.55 -4.78
C SER A 134 8.48 29.72 -3.83
#